data_AF-A0A832FSN6-F1
#
_entry.id   AF-A0A832FSN6-F1
#
_cell.length_a   1.000
_cell.length_b   1.000
_cell.length_c   1.000
_cell.angle_alpha   90.00
_cell.angle_beta   90.00
_cell.angle_gamma   90.00
#
_symmetry.space_group_name_H-M   'P 1'
#
loop_
_entity.id
_entity.type
_entity.pdbx_description
1 polymer ?
#
loop_
_entity_poly.entity_id
_entity_poly.type
_entity_poly.pdbx_seq_one_letter_code
_entity_poly.pdbx_strand_id
1 'polypeptide(L)'
;MSWDLAQDAAVFDGSEQVALHFIEGGEAVETVIVSGALRGPLLRQAAEAAAAGAALAPSELLFHLPAAPLAGRQPRVGDAIRDAAGHEYTILEAVLTSRGTRWKCRCNQTRQAE
;
A
#
# COMPACT_ATOMS: atom_id res chain seq x y z
N MET A 1 29.10 -4.31 23.02
CA MET A 1 28.09 -3.36 22.51
C MET A 1 28.12 -3.46 21.00
N SER A 2 27.15 -4.18 20.42
CA SER A 2 27.02 -4.34 18.97
C SER A 2 26.19 -3.19 18.44
N TRP A 3 26.77 -2.35 17.60
CA TRP A 3 26.07 -1.27 16.92
C TRP A 3 25.41 -1.88 15.68
N ASP A 4 24.20 -2.40 15.85
CA ASP A 4 23.43 -2.98 14.74
C ASP A 4 22.77 -1.85 13.94
N LEU A 5 23.55 -1.21 13.05
CA LEU A 5 23.07 -0.17 12.14
C LEU A 5 21.95 -0.67 11.20
N ALA A 6 21.81 -1.99 11.00
CA ALA A 6 20.78 -2.52 10.11
C ALA A 6 19.37 -2.40 10.70
N GLN A 7 19.24 -2.38 12.04
CA GLN A 7 17.96 -2.14 12.70
C GLN A 7 17.60 -0.65 12.79
N ASP A 8 18.59 0.23 12.86
CA ASP A 8 18.38 1.69 13.03
C ASP A 8 17.77 2.35 11.79
N ALA A 9 17.98 1.77 10.60
CA ALA A 9 17.40 2.25 9.35
C ALA A 9 15.87 2.03 9.27
N ALA A 10 15.30 1.12 10.07
CA ALA A 10 13.87 0.82 10.06
C ALA A 10 13.01 1.87 10.77
N VAL A 11 13.61 2.73 11.61
CA VAL A 11 12.88 3.71 12.43
C VAL A 11 12.70 5.06 11.72
N PHE A 12 13.49 5.33 10.67
CA PHE A 12 13.63 6.69 10.15
C PHE A 12 12.75 7.03 8.93
N ASP A 13 12.18 6.05 8.23
CA ASP A 13 11.47 6.27 6.96
C ASP A 13 9.94 6.10 7.02
N GLY A 14 9.38 5.76 8.18
CA GLY A 14 7.93 5.52 8.34
C GLY A 14 7.44 4.34 7.50
N SER A 15 8.35 3.42 7.16
CA SER A 15 8.02 2.23 6.40
C SER A 15 7.39 1.16 7.27
N GLU A 16 6.37 0.49 6.72
CA GLU A 16 5.63 -0.57 7.37
C GLU A 16 5.73 -1.88 6.58
N GLN A 17 5.49 -2.98 7.28
CA GLN A 17 5.29 -4.28 6.67
C GLN A 17 3.79 -4.49 6.45
N VAL A 18 3.42 -4.86 5.24
CA VAL A 18 2.03 -5.19 4.88
C VAL A 18 1.97 -6.54 4.18
N ALA A 19 0.84 -7.23 4.31
CA ALA A 19 0.54 -8.39 3.50
C ALA A 19 -0.29 -7.94 2.28
N LEU A 20 0.22 -8.17 1.08
CA LEU A 20 -0.53 -7.99 -0.16
C LEU A 20 -1.15 -9.34 -0.56
N HIS A 21 -2.47 -9.39 -0.60
CA HIS A 21 -3.27 -10.52 -1.06
C HIS A 21 -3.70 -10.28 -2.50
N PHE A 22 -3.25 -11.16 -3.40
CA PHE A 22 -3.72 -11.18 -4.78
C PHE A 22 -5.05 -11.92 -4.84
N ILE A 23 -6.08 -11.25 -5.36
CA ILE A 23 -7.44 -11.78 -5.39
C ILE A 23 -7.81 -12.18 -6.83
N GLU A 24 -8.18 -13.44 -7.02
CA GLU A 24 -8.70 -13.94 -8.30
C GLU A 24 -10.02 -14.68 -8.04
N GLY A 25 -11.09 -14.30 -8.77
CA GLY A 25 -12.41 -14.92 -8.57
C GLY A 25 -13.06 -14.67 -7.19
N GLY A 26 -12.54 -13.70 -6.41
CA GLY A 26 -13.04 -13.38 -5.07
C GLY A 26 -12.29 -14.09 -3.93
N GLU A 27 -11.29 -14.91 -4.23
CA GLU A 27 -10.46 -15.59 -3.24
C GLU A 27 -9.00 -15.16 -3.33
N ALA A 28 -8.31 -15.15 -2.17
CA ALA A 28 -6.89 -14.87 -2.11
C ALA A 28 -6.09 -16.06 -2.64
N VAL A 29 -5.54 -15.93 -3.84
CA VAL A 29 -4.73 -16.98 -4.49
C VAL A 29 -3.27 -16.94 -4.06
N GLU A 30 -2.79 -15.77 -3.63
CA GLU A 30 -1.41 -15.58 -3.23
C GLU A 30 -1.30 -14.46 -2.20
N THR A 31 -0.39 -14.59 -1.25
CA THR A 31 -0.08 -13.55 -0.26
C THR A 31 1.40 -13.29 -0.26
N VAL A 32 1.78 -12.03 -0.44
CA VAL A 32 3.17 -11.57 -0.42
C VAL A 32 3.37 -10.59 0.73
N ILE A 33 4.39 -10.84 1.55
CA ILE A 33 4.80 -9.90 2.59
C ILE A 33 5.67 -8.83 1.94
N VAL A 34 5.16 -7.60 1.94
CA VAL A 34 5.85 -6.44 1.40
C VAL A 34 6.47 -5.67 2.56
N SER A 35 7.78 -5.80 2.72
CA SER A 35 8.57 -4.93 3.60
C SER A 35 8.83 -3.59 2.92
N GLY A 36 8.90 -2.51 3.70
CA GLY A 36 9.24 -1.18 3.18
C GLY A 36 8.08 -0.44 2.50
N ALA A 37 6.83 -0.85 2.77
CA ALA A 37 5.66 -0.15 2.26
C ALA A 37 5.54 1.23 2.94
N LEU A 38 5.19 2.27 2.19
CA LEU A 38 4.93 3.59 2.78
C LEU A 38 3.45 3.91 2.64
N ARG A 39 2.79 4.24 3.75
CA ARG A 39 1.43 4.76 3.75
C ARG A 39 1.46 6.27 3.79
N GLY A 40 0.64 6.89 2.95
CA GLY A 40 0.54 8.34 2.87
C GLY A 40 -0.91 8.81 2.68
N PRO A 41 -1.20 10.05 3.10
CA PRO A 41 -2.49 10.66 2.81
C PRO A 41 -2.58 11.03 1.33
N LEU A 42 -3.80 11.05 0.78
CA LEU A 42 -4.06 11.45 -0.60
C LEU A 42 -3.96 12.98 -0.83
N LEU A 43 -3.12 13.73 -0.11
CA LEU A 43 -3.16 15.20 -0.07
C LEU A 43 -3.18 15.88 -1.45
N ARG A 44 -2.32 15.43 -2.37
CA ARG A 44 -2.29 15.99 -3.74
C ARG A 44 -3.50 15.54 -4.58
N GLN A 45 -3.88 14.27 -4.50
CA GLN A 45 -5.05 13.74 -5.21
C GLN A 45 -6.36 14.29 -4.66
N ALA A 46 -6.42 14.63 -3.37
CA ALA A 46 -7.53 15.29 -2.72
C ALA A 46 -7.67 16.73 -3.21
N ALA A 47 -6.56 17.45 -3.39
CA ALA A 47 -6.56 18.78 -3.98
C ALA A 47 -7.01 18.76 -5.45
N GLU A 48 -6.54 17.78 -6.24
CA GLU A 48 -6.94 17.59 -7.64
C GLU A 48 -8.42 17.17 -7.76
N ALA A 49 -8.90 16.26 -6.90
CA ALA A 49 -10.30 15.86 -6.84
C ALA A 49 -11.20 17.03 -6.44
N ALA A 50 -10.82 17.80 -5.41
CA ALA A 50 -11.56 18.98 -4.97
C ALA A 50 -11.65 20.04 -6.08
N ALA A 51 -10.57 20.26 -6.84
CA ALA A 51 -10.57 21.15 -8.00
C ALA A 51 -11.48 20.66 -9.14
N ALA A 52 -11.69 19.34 -9.26
CA ALA A 52 -12.58 18.71 -10.23
C ALA A 52 -14.04 18.55 -9.71
N GLY A 53 -14.35 19.04 -8.52
CA GLY A 53 -15.68 18.88 -7.90
C GLY A 53 -15.98 17.46 -7.40
N ALA A 54 -14.96 16.60 -7.29
CA ALA A 54 -15.06 15.26 -6.75
C ALA A 54 -14.55 15.20 -5.30
N ALA A 55 -15.26 14.49 -4.43
CA ALA A 55 -14.79 14.22 -3.08
C ALA A 55 -14.11 12.85 -3.03
N LEU A 56 -12.89 12.79 -2.49
CA LEU A 56 -12.31 11.51 -2.07
C LEU A 56 -13.02 11.06 -0.78
N ALA A 57 -13.31 9.77 -0.67
CA ALA A 57 -13.88 9.26 0.58
C ALA A 57 -12.84 9.39 1.71
N PRO A 58 -13.24 9.74 2.95
CA PRO A 58 -12.32 9.89 4.09
C PRO A 58 -11.49 8.64 4.42
N SER A 59 -11.92 7.47 3.94
CA SER A 59 -11.30 6.16 4.10
C SER A 59 -10.31 5.80 2.99
N GLU A 60 -10.12 6.67 1.99
CA GLU A 60 -9.13 6.44 0.95
C GLU A 60 -7.73 6.89 1.38
N LEU A 61 -6.76 6.02 1.10
CA LEU A 61 -5.36 6.18 1.49
C LEU A 61 -4.47 5.76 0.31
N LEU A 62 -3.19 6.09 0.42
CA LEU A 62 -2.20 5.72 -0.56
C LEU A 62 -1.15 4.78 0.04
N PHE A 63 -0.86 3.67 -0.65
CA PHE A 63 0.27 2.80 -0.36
C PHE A 63 1.32 2.88 -1.47
N HIS A 64 2.57 3.07 -1.09
CA HIS A 64 3.72 2.88 -1.97
C HIS A 64 4.39 1.55 -1.67
N LEU A 65 4.22 0.58 -2.56
CA LEU A 65 4.77 -0.77 -2.41
C LEU A 65 6.07 -0.90 -3.21
N PRO A 66 7.19 -1.30 -2.61
CA PRO A 66 8.38 -1.69 -3.36
C PRO A 66 8.07 -2.83 -4.34
N ALA A 67 8.62 -2.76 -5.55
CA ALA A 67 8.42 -3.80 -6.56
C ALA A 67 9.26 -5.06 -6.28
N ALA A 68 10.38 -4.92 -5.55
CA ALA A 68 11.30 -6.04 -5.31
C ALA A 68 10.66 -7.23 -4.57
N PRO A 69 9.89 -7.04 -3.47
CA PRO A 69 9.19 -8.15 -2.80
C PRO A 69 8.14 -8.83 -3.67
N LEU A 70 7.65 -8.18 -4.73
CA LEU A 70 6.57 -8.69 -5.57
C LEU A 70 7.05 -9.68 -6.64
N ALA A 71 8.36 -9.86 -6.82
CA ALA A 71 8.94 -10.83 -7.77
C ALA A 71 8.33 -10.77 -9.19
N GLY A 72 7.98 -9.57 -9.66
CA GLY A 72 7.36 -9.34 -10.98
C GLY A 72 5.83 -9.45 -11.01
N ARG A 73 5.18 -9.87 -9.92
CA ARG A 73 3.73 -9.73 -9.74
C ARG A 73 3.37 -8.25 -9.63
N GLN A 74 2.22 -7.92 -10.20
CA GLN A 74 1.74 -6.55 -10.29
C GLN A 74 0.48 -6.45 -9.43
N PRO A 75 0.41 -5.51 -8.47
CA PRO A 75 -0.82 -5.23 -7.74
C PRO A 75 -1.89 -4.75 -8.72
N ARG A 76 -3.14 -5.19 -8.52
CA ARG A 76 -4.26 -4.90 -9.40
C ARG A 76 -5.45 -4.36 -8.60
N VAL A 77 -6.38 -3.76 -9.32
CA VAL A 77 -7.67 -3.36 -8.75
C VAL A 77 -8.39 -4.60 -8.22
N GLY A 78 -8.88 -4.53 -6.98
CA GLY A 78 -9.53 -5.63 -6.28
C GLY A 78 -8.61 -6.45 -5.37
N ASP A 79 -7.29 -6.33 -5.51
CA ASP A 79 -6.35 -6.92 -4.55
C ASP A 79 -6.49 -6.25 -3.18
N ALA A 80 -6.09 -6.95 -2.11
CA ALA A 80 -6.22 -6.46 -0.74
C ALA A 80 -4.85 -6.29 -0.08
N ILE A 81 -4.67 -5.19 0.65
CA ILE A 81 -3.52 -4.95 1.51
C ILE A 81 -3.99 -5.08 2.95
N ARG A 82 -3.24 -5.83 3.77
CA ARG A 82 -3.47 -5.94 5.20
C ARG A 82 -2.28 -5.41 5.98
N ASP A 83 -2.54 -4.50 6.92
CA ASP A 83 -1.50 -3.96 7.78
C ASP A 83 -1.28 -4.80 9.05
N ALA A 84 -0.24 -4.47 9.81
CA ALA A 84 0.10 -5.17 11.05
C ALA A 84 -0.98 -5.04 12.14
N ALA A 85 -1.82 -4.00 12.08
CA ALA A 85 -2.96 -3.83 12.97
C ALA A 85 -4.18 -4.66 12.53
N GLY A 86 -4.08 -5.35 11.39
CA GLY A 86 -5.13 -6.20 10.86
C GLY A 86 -6.19 -5.47 10.04
N HIS A 87 -6.02 -4.16 9.77
CA HIS A 87 -6.90 -3.44 8.86
C HIS A 87 -6.71 -3.91 7.42
N GLU A 88 -7.81 -3.96 6.68
CA GLU A 88 -7.83 -4.40 5.28
C GLU A 88 -8.18 -3.22 4.37
N TYR A 89 -7.42 -3.09 3.28
CA TYR A 89 -7.57 -2.04 2.28
C TYR A 89 -7.64 -2.66 0.90
N THR A 90 -8.71 -2.39 0.16
CA THR A 90 -8.83 -2.84 -1.23
C THR A 90 -8.18 -1.83 -2.17
N ILE A 91 -7.34 -2.32 -3.09
CA ILE A 91 -6.70 -1.51 -4.13
C ILE A 91 -7.77 -1.09 -5.14
N LEU A 92 -7.92 0.23 -5.29
CA LEU A 92 -8.81 0.87 -6.27
C LEU A 92 -8.06 1.25 -7.56
N GLU A 93 -6.76 1.47 -7.45
CA GLU A 93 -5.90 1.88 -8.54
C GLU A 93 -4.46 1.49 -8.20
N ALA A 94 -3.69 0.97 -9.16
CA ALA A 94 -2.27 0.66 -9.00
C ALA A 94 -1.49 1.16 -10.22
N VAL A 95 -0.50 2.02 -9.98
CA VAL A 95 0.34 2.60 -11.03
C VAL A 95 1.80 2.40 -10.69
N LEU A 96 2.59 1.88 -11.62
CA LEU A 96 4.04 1.79 -11.46
C LEU A 96 4.66 3.19 -11.63
N THR A 97 5.45 3.63 -10.65
CA THR A 97 6.07 4.96 -10.70
C THR A 97 7.24 5.02 -11.69
N SER A 98 7.65 6.21 -12.12
CA SER A 98 8.55 6.48 -13.26
C SER A 98 9.95 5.83 -13.22
N ARG A 99 10.38 5.29 -12.07
CA ARG A 99 11.63 4.52 -11.96
C ARG A 99 11.42 3.01 -11.95
N GLY A 100 10.19 2.52 -12.06
CA GLY A 100 9.86 1.09 -12.05
C GLY A 100 10.10 0.38 -10.71
N THR A 101 10.48 1.10 -9.66
CA THR A 101 10.91 0.50 -8.38
C THR A 101 9.79 0.41 -7.35
N ARG A 102 8.69 1.16 -7.53
CA ARG A 102 7.58 1.23 -6.58
C ARG A 102 6.24 1.35 -7.30
N TRP A 103 5.25 0.62 -6.79
CA TRP A 103 3.84 0.75 -7.12
C TRP A 103 3.20 1.80 -6.23
N LYS A 104 2.44 2.71 -6.82
CA LYS A 104 1.56 3.65 -6.15
C LYS A 104 0.15 3.08 -6.21
N CYS A 105 -0.36 2.65 -5.06
CA CYS A 105 -1.68 2.06 -4.92
C CYS A 105 -2.60 3.03 -4.18
N ARG A 106 -3.71 3.42 -4.80
CA ARG A 106 -4.80 4.09 -4.09
C ARG A 106 -5.72 3.01 -3.56
N CYS A 107 -5.99 3.03 -2.27
CA CYS A 107 -6.77 2.00 -1.60
C CYS A 107 -7.90 2.61 -0.80
N ASN A 108 -8.96 1.85 -0.60
CA ASN A 108 -10.03 2.19 0.33
C ASN A 108 -10.05 1.17 1.47
N GLN A 109 -10.18 1.65 2.71
CA GLN A 109 -10.31 0.78 3.87
C GLN A 109 -11.67 0.05 3.82
N THR A 110 -11.66 -1.29 3.88
CA THR A 110 -12.86 -2.13 3.76
C THR A 110 -13.18 -2.88 5.04
N ARG A 111 -12.18 -3.21 5.87
CA ARG A 111 -12.37 -3.86 7.17
C ARG A 111 -11.48 -3.21 8.23
N GLN A 112 -12.09 -2.86 9.37
CA GLN A 112 -11.36 -2.53 10.59
C GLN A 112 -11.21 -3.79 11.46
N ALA A 113 -10.06 -3.97 12.10
CA ALA A 113 -9.93 -4.96 13.15
C ALA A 113 -10.72 -4.46 14.38
N GLU A 114 -11.58 -5.31 14.93
CA GLU A 114 -12.34 -5.06 16.16
C GLU A 114 -11.45 -5.07 17.41
#